data_AF-A0A165DAB4-F1
#
_entry.id   AF-A0A165DAB4-F1
#
_cell.length_a   1.000
_cell.length_b   1.000
_cell.length_c   1.000
_cell.angle_alpha   90.00
_cell.angle_beta   90.00
_cell.angle_gamma   90.00
#
_symmetry.space_group_name_H-M   'P 1'
#
loop_
_entity.id
_entity.type
_entity.pdbx_description
1 polymer ?
#
loop_
_entity_poly.entity_id
_entity_poly.type
_entity_poly.pdbx_seq_one_letter_code
_entity_poly.pdbx_strand_id
1 'polypeptide(L)'
;MLEPFYAHADGESASSYTASSSSMASTSARRLHKRLSHQGYQMIDELWKVTQNPTAIQRQELLQKINALPGCDHYTNSALQTLFSRRRKDAAARAARYGSLPQKIEGSGTVSSSEDILYPSFKNSPGVIPSLQVLLNEFPLPNDEMVRIWAKRLRVHYEDVQTWIQFERASAPVRERSSSVNESARTQLPTPGSSCSPEPSTLWQLPAHIPVPEAHRAHASLFLEDQDIEEEQKPNFLTLEQRQELAQDVRAALSAPQPPPPKTADEAKKWLDEQEQNMSTFLQKIRLGDYAQFGLEPSLLPKCSEHDTILTRSDGDMKMDLA
;
A
#
# COMPACT_ATOMS: atom_id res chain seq x y z
N MET A 1 -24.48 -49.67 12.71
CA MET A 1 -25.02 -48.47 13.36
C MET A 1 -25.48 -47.56 12.24
N LEU A 2 -26.79 -47.52 12.01
CA LEU A 2 -27.45 -46.74 10.96
C LEU A 2 -27.97 -45.44 11.57
N GLU A 3 -27.53 -44.31 11.04
CA GLU A 3 -28.10 -42.98 11.32
C GLU A 3 -29.28 -42.74 10.37
N PRO A 4 -30.44 -42.24 10.85
CA PRO A 4 -31.65 -42.07 10.04
C PRO A 4 -31.70 -40.70 9.33
N PHE A 5 -32.28 -40.74 8.12
CA PHE A 5 -32.76 -39.61 7.34
C PHE A 5 -33.72 -38.71 8.15
N TYR A 6 -33.49 -37.39 8.16
CA TYR A 6 -34.48 -36.40 8.57
C TYR A 6 -35.16 -35.78 7.35
N ALA A 7 -36.49 -35.82 7.39
CA ALA A 7 -37.42 -35.40 6.37
C ALA A 7 -37.66 -33.87 6.37
N HIS A 8 -38.08 -33.40 5.21
CA HIS A 8 -38.57 -32.06 4.89
C HIS A 8 -39.71 -31.58 5.82
N ALA A 9 -39.68 -30.29 6.16
CA ALA A 9 -40.85 -29.54 6.57
C ALA A 9 -40.97 -28.29 5.70
N ASP A 10 -41.91 -28.33 4.76
CA ASP A 10 -42.37 -27.20 3.97
C ASP A 10 -43.13 -26.23 4.89
N GLY A 11 -42.57 -25.03 5.07
CA GLY A 11 -43.20 -23.92 5.78
C GLY A 11 -43.89 -22.99 4.79
N GLU A 12 -45.16 -23.27 4.49
CA GLU A 12 -46.08 -22.33 3.86
C GLU A 12 -46.27 -21.13 4.81
N SER A 13 -45.70 -19.96 4.47
CA SER A 13 -46.06 -18.70 5.10
C SER A 13 -46.83 -17.80 4.15
N ALA A 14 -48.03 -17.47 4.61
CA ALA A 14 -49.10 -16.80 3.92
C ALA A 14 -48.70 -15.48 3.25
N SER A 15 -49.09 -15.36 1.98
CA SER A 15 -49.22 -14.09 1.27
C SER A 15 -50.16 -13.17 2.03
N SER A 16 -49.60 -12.15 2.69
CA SER A 16 -50.35 -10.98 3.15
C SER A 16 -50.26 -9.92 2.07
N TYR A 17 -51.38 -9.73 1.38
CA TYR A 17 -51.58 -8.69 0.37
C TYR A 17 -51.59 -7.34 1.09
N THR A 18 -50.47 -6.62 1.07
CA THR A 18 -50.42 -5.25 1.55
C THR A 18 -51.12 -4.36 0.54
N ALA A 19 -52.27 -3.83 0.96
CA ALA A 19 -53.08 -2.90 0.21
C ALA A 19 -52.23 -1.71 -0.28
N SER A 20 -52.29 -1.47 -1.58
CA SER A 20 -51.68 -0.32 -2.25
C SER A 20 -52.25 0.99 -1.68
N SER A 21 -51.58 1.52 -0.66
CA SER A 21 -51.76 2.91 -0.24
C SER A 21 -51.13 3.81 -1.29
N SER A 22 -51.99 4.33 -2.16
CA SER A 22 -51.75 5.45 -3.07
C SER A 22 -51.24 6.64 -2.28
N SER A 23 -49.91 6.67 -2.13
CA SER A 23 -49.17 7.76 -1.52
C SER A 23 -49.34 8.98 -2.40
N MET A 24 -50.22 9.89 -1.97
CA MET A 24 -50.38 11.18 -2.62
C MET A 24 -49.01 11.85 -2.68
N ALA A 25 -48.54 12.10 -3.91
CA ALA A 25 -47.29 12.77 -4.19
C ALA A 25 -47.36 14.20 -3.61
N SER A 26 -46.96 14.33 -2.35
CA SER A 26 -46.69 15.61 -1.74
C SER A 26 -45.53 16.21 -2.51
N THR A 27 -45.83 17.20 -3.35
CA THR A 27 -44.84 18.00 -4.06
C THR A 27 -44.09 18.83 -3.03
N SER A 28 -43.14 18.18 -2.35
CA SER A 28 -42.25 18.81 -1.39
C SER A 28 -41.51 19.93 -2.09
N ALA A 29 -41.85 21.17 -1.71
CA ALA A 29 -41.22 22.37 -2.22
C ALA A 29 -39.71 22.23 -2.00
N ARG A 30 -38.96 22.06 -3.09
CA ARG A 30 -37.51 21.84 -3.03
C ARG A 30 -36.89 23.05 -2.34
N ARG A 31 -36.33 22.83 -1.15
CA ARG A 31 -35.60 23.87 -0.44
C ARG A 31 -34.50 24.40 -1.36
N LEU A 32 -34.48 25.71 -1.57
CA LEU A 32 -33.43 26.36 -2.33
C LEU A 32 -32.11 26.11 -1.60
N HIS A 33 -31.27 25.23 -2.15
CA HIS A 33 -29.96 24.96 -1.61
C HIS A 33 -29.13 26.23 -1.76
N LYS A 34 -28.79 26.85 -0.61
CA LYS A 34 -27.84 27.95 -0.58
C LYS A 34 -26.49 27.45 -1.13
N ARG A 35 -25.93 28.21 -2.07
CA ARG A 35 -24.65 27.87 -2.69
C ARG A 35 -23.52 28.39 -1.82
N LEU A 36 -22.43 27.64 -1.76
CA LEU A 36 -21.21 28.06 -1.10
C LEU A 36 -20.64 29.29 -1.82
N SER A 37 -20.03 30.21 -1.08
CA SER A 37 -19.35 31.37 -1.66
C SER A 37 -18.16 30.94 -2.53
N HIS A 38 -17.74 31.80 -3.46
CA HIS A 38 -16.58 31.52 -4.32
C HIS A 38 -15.30 31.27 -3.49
N GLN A 39 -15.09 32.06 -2.43
CA GLN A 39 -13.97 31.92 -1.52
C GLN A 39 -14.02 30.58 -0.76
N GLY A 40 -15.20 30.10 -0.37
CA GLY A 40 -15.35 28.76 0.23
C GLY A 40 -14.94 27.64 -0.73
N TYR A 41 -15.28 27.75 -2.02
CA TYR A 41 -14.82 26.79 -3.03
C TYR A 41 -13.30 26.83 -3.22
N GLN A 42 -12.67 28.00 -3.19
CA GLN A 42 -11.20 28.12 -3.28
C GLN A 42 -10.52 27.37 -2.14
N MET A 43 -10.99 27.51 -0.90
CA MET A 43 -10.41 26.78 0.25
C MET A 43 -10.57 25.26 0.12
N ILE A 44 -11.70 24.79 -0.40
CA ILE A 44 -11.91 23.36 -0.68
C ILE A 44 -10.96 22.87 -1.78
N ASP A 45 -10.77 23.66 -2.83
CA ASP A 45 -9.85 23.35 -3.94
C ASP A 45 -8.39 23.31 -3.49
N GLU A 46 -7.97 24.24 -2.64
CA GLU A 46 -6.64 24.24 -2.01
C GLU A 46 -6.42 22.96 -1.20
N LEU A 47 -7.35 22.61 -0.31
CA LEU A 47 -7.22 21.37 0.46
C LEU A 47 -7.21 20.13 -0.44
N TRP A 48 -8.03 20.12 -1.50
CA TRP A 48 -8.09 19.00 -2.45
C TRP A 48 -6.77 18.77 -3.20
N LYS A 49 -6.02 19.84 -3.50
CA LYS A 49 -4.68 19.73 -4.10
C LYS A 49 -3.69 19.04 -3.17
N VAL A 50 -3.84 19.21 -1.85
CA VAL A 50 -2.97 18.60 -0.84
C VAL A 50 -3.41 17.17 -0.52
N THR A 51 -4.70 16.96 -0.24
CA THR A 51 -5.26 15.64 0.09
C THR A 51 -6.65 15.44 -0.52
N GLN A 52 -6.85 14.29 -1.18
CA GLN A 52 -8.17 13.90 -1.71
C GLN A 52 -9.07 13.24 -0.64
N ASN A 53 -8.45 12.78 0.45
CA ASN A 53 -9.10 12.14 1.60
C ASN A 53 -8.76 12.89 2.89
N PRO A 54 -9.29 14.11 3.08
CA PRO A 54 -8.97 14.90 4.26
C PRO A 54 -9.46 14.20 5.53
N THR A 55 -8.66 14.25 6.60
CA THR A 55 -9.03 13.66 7.91
C THR A 55 -10.19 14.42 8.56
N ALA A 56 -10.82 13.86 9.60
CA ALA A 56 -11.92 14.52 10.30
C ALA A 56 -11.51 15.90 10.87
N ILE A 57 -10.29 15.98 11.41
CA ILE A 57 -9.70 17.22 11.94
C ILE A 57 -9.51 18.25 10.83
N GLN A 58 -8.90 17.87 9.70
CA GLN A 58 -8.72 18.77 8.55
C GLN A 58 -10.04 19.32 8.01
N ARG A 59 -11.10 18.48 7.97
CA ARG A 59 -12.44 18.93 7.57
C ARG A 59 -13.06 19.88 8.58
N GLN A 60 -12.83 19.69 9.88
CA GLN A 60 -13.32 20.57 10.93
C GLN A 60 -12.64 21.94 10.88
N GLU A 61 -11.32 21.97 10.70
CA GLU A 61 -10.57 23.23 10.51
C GLU A 61 -11.04 23.99 9.26
N LEU A 62 -11.25 23.26 8.15
CA LEU A 62 -11.81 23.85 6.92
C LEU A 62 -13.22 24.40 7.14
N LEU A 63 -14.07 23.67 7.87
CA LEU A 63 -15.41 24.12 8.21
C LEU A 63 -15.40 25.40 9.03
N GLN A 64 -14.50 25.50 10.02
CA GLN A 64 -14.35 26.70 10.83
C GLN A 64 -13.98 27.91 9.97
N LYS A 65 -13.06 27.72 9.01
CA LYS A 65 -12.68 28.78 8.04
C LYS A 65 -13.84 29.17 7.12
N ILE A 66 -14.63 28.20 6.65
CA ILE A 66 -15.80 28.46 5.80
C ILE A 66 -16.90 29.21 6.58
N ASN A 67 -17.16 28.81 7.82
CA ASN A 67 -18.18 29.46 8.66
C ASN A 67 -17.77 30.87 9.11
N ALA A 68 -16.48 31.20 9.06
CA ALA A 68 -16.02 32.58 9.27
C ALA A 68 -16.35 33.52 8.09
N LEU A 69 -16.77 32.99 6.94
CA LEU A 69 -17.16 33.78 5.77
C LEU A 69 -18.64 34.21 5.87
N PRO A 70 -18.97 35.47 5.51
CA PRO A 70 -20.33 35.97 5.64
C PRO A 70 -21.32 35.15 4.77
N GLY A 71 -22.38 34.65 5.41
CA GLY A 71 -23.46 33.90 4.75
C GLY A 71 -23.18 32.40 4.55
N CYS A 72 -22.06 31.88 5.05
CA CYS A 72 -21.69 30.46 4.93
C CYS A 72 -21.98 29.60 6.18
N ASP A 73 -22.62 30.16 7.20
CA ASP A 73 -22.87 29.51 8.51
C ASP A 73 -23.69 28.21 8.46
N HIS A 74 -24.41 28.01 7.36
CA HIS A 74 -25.30 26.87 7.15
C HIS A 74 -24.56 25.61 6.67
N TYR A 75 -23.24 25.70 6.44
CA TYR A 75 -22.45 24.57 6.00
C TYR A 75 -22.11 23.64 7.18
N THR A 76 -22.11 22.33 6.94
CA THR A 76 -21.85 21.31 7.98
C THR A 76 -20.69 20.39 7.57
N ASN A 77 -20.13 19.67 8.54
CA ASN A 77 -19.08 18.68 8.27
C ASN A 77 -19.60 17.56 7.34
N SER A 78 -20.86 17.12 7.52
CA SER A 78 -21.50 16.14 6.65
C SER A 78 -21.65 16.64 5.21
N ALA A 79 -21.95 17.93 5.01
CA ALA A 79 -21.99 18.55 3.69
C ALA A 79 -20.59 18.58 3.05
N LEU A 80 -19.53 18.89 3.81
CA LEU A 80 -18.14 18.82 3.31
C LEU A 80 -17.79 17.38 2.91
N GLN A 81 -18.03 16.40 3.77
CA GLN A 81 -17.76 14.99 3.49
C GLN A 81 -18.48 14.51 2.23
N THR A 82 -19.75 14.89 2.08
CA THR A 82 -20.53 14.60 0.86
C THR A 82 -19.90 15.24 -0.37
N LEU A 83 -19.41 16.48 -0.26
CA LEU A 83 -18.72 17.20 -1.34
C LEU A 83 -17.43 16.48 -1.77
N PHE A 84 -16.57 16.11 -0.81
CA PHE A 84 -15.33 15.37 -1.08
C PHE A 84 -15.62 13.98 -1.69
N SER A 85 -16.60 13.26 -1.16
CA SER A 85 -17.03 11.96 -1.72
C SER A 85 -17.55 12.08 -3.14
N ARG A 86 -18.39 13.09 -3.42
CA ARG A 86 -18.89 13.36 -4.76
C ARG A 86 -17.74 13.71 -5.70
N ARG A 87 -16.81 14.56 -5.28
CA ARG A 87 -15.66 14.96 -6.08
C ARG A 87 -14.74 13.80 -6.43
N ARG A 88 -14.53 12.85 -5.50
CA ARG A 88 -13.81 11.59 -5.78
C ARG A 88 -14.53 10.75 -6.83
N LYS A 89 -15.85 10.58 -6.70
CA LYS A 89 -16.67 9.85 -7.69
C LYS A 89 -16.59 10.51 -9.07
N ASP A 90 -16.68 11.83 -9.14
CA ASP A 90 -16.58 12.59 -10.39
C ASP A 90 -15.17 12.52 -10.99
N ALA A 91 -14.12 12.45 -10.17
CA ALA A 91 -12.74 12.22 -10.63
C ALA A 91 -12.56 10.80 -11.19
N ALA A 92 -13.08 9.78 -10.48
CA ALA A 92 -13.05 8.39 -10.95
C ALA A 92 -13.84 8.20 -12.24
N ALA A 93 -15.03 8.80 -12.34
CA ALA A 93 -15.85 8.76 -13.56
C ALA A 93 -15.16 9.46 -14.74
N ARG A 94 -14.43 10.56 -14.50
CA ARG A 94 -13.63 11.22 -15.54
C ARG A 94 -12.45 10.36 -15.98
N ALA A 95 -11.72 9.74 -15.05
CA ALA A 95 -10.63 8.82 -15.38
C ALA A 95 -11.14 7.65 -16.24
N ALA A 96 -12.31 7.09 -15.93
CA ALA A 96 -12.93 6.02 -16.71
C ALA A 96 -13.33 6.45 -18.13
N ARG A 97 -13.79 7.70 -18.31
CA ARG A 97 -14.25 8.19 -19.62
C ARG A 97 -13.12 8.55 -20.57
N TYR A 98 -12.03 9.10 -20.05
CA TYR A 98 -11.00 9.68 -20.91
C TYR A 98 -9.79 8.78 -21.13
N GLY A 99 -9.69 7.61 -20.47
CA GLY A 99 -8.54 6.71 -20.60
C GLY A 99 -7.19 7.30 -20.17
N SER A 100 -7.16 8.61 -19.90
CA SER A 100 -6.07 9.32 -19.30
C SER A 100 -6.05 8.94 -17.84
N LEU A 101 -5.14 8.03 -17.50
CA LEU A 101 -4.55 7.98 -16.17
C LEU A 101 -4.34 9.44 -15.72
N PRO A 102 -4.95 9.88 -14.61
CA PRO A 102 -4.61 11.19 -14.07
C PRO A 102 -3.10 11.18 -13.86
N GLN A 103 -2.41 12.17 -14.42
CA GLN A 103 -1.06 12.53 -13.97
C GLN A 103 -1.18 12.70 -12.46
N LYS A 104 -0.77 11.63 -11.77
CA LYS A 104 -0.81 11.48 -10.33
C LYS A 104 0.26 12.43 -9.83
N ILE A 105 -0.15 13.67 -9.56
CA ILE A 105 0.62 14.60 -8.73
C ILE A 105 0.90 13.84 -7.45
N GLU A 106 2.18 13.64 -7.23
CA GLU A 106 2.84 12.85 -6.20
C GLU A 106 2.22 13.14 -4.83
N GLY A 107 1.46 12.19 -4.29
CA GLY A 107 0.72 12.42 -3.06
C GLY A 107 -0.03 11.18 -2.58
N SER A 108 0.70 10.26 -1.95
CA SER A 108 0.18 9.31 -0.96
C SER A 108 -0.96 8.38 -1.41
N GLY A 109 -0.72 7.66 -2.49
CA GLY A 109 -1.14 6.27 -2.58
C GLY A 109 0.08 5.55 -3.10
N THR A 110 0.65 4.62 -2.35
CA THR A 110 1.76 3.78 -2.82
C THR A 110 1.42 3.33 -4.23
N VAL A 111 2.13 3.88 -5.20
CA VAL A 111 1.98 3.46 -6.59
C VAL A 111 2.36 2.00 -6.52
N SER A 112 1.41 1.10 -6.76
CA SER A 112 1.74 -0.32 -6.84
C SER A 112 2.87 -0.40 -7.86
N SER A 113 4.07 -0.69 -7.37
CA SER A 113 5.23 -0.87 -8.22
C SER A 113 4.85 -1.94 -9.25
N SER A 114 5.47 -1.96 -10.43
CA SER A 114 5.31 -3.12 -11.33
C SER A 114 5.59 -4.43 -10.58
N GLU A 115 6.50 -4.38 -9.61
CA GLU A 115 6.82 -5.48 -8.70
C GLU A 115 5.64 -5.88 -7.79
N ASP A 116 4.81 -4.94 -7.36
CA ASP A 116 3.65 -5.19 -6.52
C ASP A 116 2.51 -5.91 -7.26
N ILE A 117 2.48 -5.77 -8.58
CA ILE A 117 1.50 -6.41 -9.46
C ILE A 117 2.00 -7.80 -9.84
N LEU A 118 3.29 -7.91 -10.15
CA LEU A 118 3.91 -9.16 -10.61
C LEU A 118 4.21 -10.14 -9.47
N TYR A 119 4.51 -9.64 -8.26
CA TYR A 119 4.95 -10.45 -7.13
C TYR A 119 4.19 -10.09 -5.84
N PRO A 120 2.89 -10.38 -5.74
CA PRO A 120 2.06 -9.94 -4.61
C PRO A 120 2.57 -10.43 -3.24
N SER A 121 3.23 -11.59 -3.18
CA SER A 121 3.75 -12.13 -1.91
C SER A 121 4.95 -11.38 -1.36
N PHE A 122 5.66 -10.60 -2.18
CA PHE A 122 6.86 -9.87 -1.74
C PHE A 122 6.51 -8.66 -0.86
N LYS A 123 5.28 -8.14 -0.97
CA LYS A 123 4.78 -6.98 -0.21
C LYS A 123 4.93 -7.14 1.30
N ASN A 124 4.74 -8.36 1.79
CA ASN A 124 4.70 -8.64 3.22
C ASN A 124 6.10 -8.97 3.80
N SER A 125 7.14 -8.98 2.98
CA SER A 125 8.47 -9.45 3.36
C SER A 125 9.55 -8.54 2.78
N PRO A 126 9.84 -7.40 3.44
CA PRO A 126 10.93 -6.53 3.02
C PRO A 126 12.26 -7.30 3.14
N GLY A 127 13.10 -7.24 2.10
CA GLY A 127 14.38 -7.97 2.05
C GLY A 127 14.37 -9.27 1.23
N VAL A 128 13.22 -9.66 0.67
CA VAL A 128 13.14 -10.78 -0.29
C VAL A 128 14.00 -10.53 -1.52
N ILE A 129 13.90 -9.35 -2.14
CA ILE A 129 14.62 -9.03 -3.39
C ILE A 129 16.15 -9.14 -3.22
N PRO A 130 16.79 -8.50 -2.21
CA PRO A 130 18.23 -8.67 -1.97
C PRO A 130 18.64 -10.14 -1.75
N SER A 131 17.80 -10.91 -1.06
CA SER A 131 18.04 -12.33 -0.79
C SER A 131 17.99 -13.16 -2.08
N LEU A 132 17.04 -12.87 -2.98
CA LEU A 132 16.95 -13.52 -4.28
C LEU A 132 18.08 -13.10 -5.24
N GLN A 133 18.61 -11.88 -5.11
CA GLN A 133 19.82 -11.46 -5.82
C GLN A 133 21.04 -12.27 -5.38
N VAL A 134 21.20 -12.57 -4.08
CA VAL A 134 22.25 -13.47 -3.58
C VAL A 134 22.10 -14.86 -4.22
N LEU A 135 20.88 -15.40 -4.27
CA LEU A 135 20.60 -16.68 -4.93
C LEU A 135 21.04 -16.69 -6.40
N LEU A 136 20.73 -15.64 -7.18
CA LEU A 136 21.12 -15.56 -8.59
C LEU A 136 22.62 -15.33 -8.81
N ASN A 137 23.29 -14.64 -7.88
CA ASN A 137 24.73 -14.45 -7.93
C ASN A 137 25.51 -15.75 -7.65
N GLU A 138 25.06 -16.53 -6.68
CA GLU A 138 25.68 -17.83 -6.35
C GLU A 138 25.29 -18.92 -7.36
N PHE A 139 24.04 -18.92 -7.80
CA PHE A 139 23.46 -19.92 -8.68
C PHE A 139 22.67 -19.25 -9.82
N PRO A 140 23.32 -18.90 -10.94
CA PRO A 140 22.63 -18.26 -12.08
C PRO A 140 21.48 -19.11 -12.63
N LEU A 141 21.59 -20.43 -12.48
CA LEU A 141 20.58 -21.43 -12.84
C LEU A 141 20.16 -22.25 -11.60
N PRO A 142 19.38 -21.69 -10.66
CA PRO A 142 18.97 -22.43 -9.49
C PRO A 142 17.96 -23.52 -9.91
N ASN A 143 18.12 -24.70 -9.31
CA ASN A 143 17.20 -25.83 -9.50
C ASN A 143 15.84 -25.53 -8.85
N ASP A 144 14.77 -26.17 -9.35
CA ASP A 144 13.40 -26.03 -8.86
C ASP A 144 13.28 -26.28 -7.34
N GLU A 145 13.97 -27.31 -6.86
CA GLU A 145 14.02 -27.64 -5.43
C GLU A 145 14.67 -26.52 -4.60
N MET A 146 15.72 -25.87 -5.13
CA MET A 146 16.36 -24.75 -4.46
C MET A 146 15.42 -23.55 -4.39
N VAL A 147 14.70 -23.25 -5.47
CA VAL A 147 13.69 -22.18 -5.50
C VAL A 147 12.58 -22.46 -4.47
N ARG A 148 12.12 -23.71 -4.30
CA ARG A 148 11.16 -24.09 -3.25
C ARG A 148 11.71 -23.89 -1.84
N ILE A 149 12.97 -24.24 -1.59
CA ILE A 149 13.62 -24.04 -0.28
C ILE A 149 13.69 -22.56 0.06
N TRP A 150 14.09 -21.72 -0.91
CA TRP A 150 14.15 -20.27 -0.73
C TRP A 150 12.77 -19.65 -0.53
N ALA A 151 11.76 -20.04 -1.32
CA ALA A 151 10.39 -19.58 -1.14
C ALA A 151 9.87 -19.91 0.27
N LYS A 152 10.10 -21.15 0.75
CA LYS A 152 9.72 -21.57 2.11
C LYS A 152 10.46 -20.78 3.19
N ARG A 153 11.75 -20.51 3.02
CA ARG A 153 12.58 -19.76 3.99
C ARG A 153 12.19 -18.28 4.06
N LEU A 154 11.90 -17.68 2.92
CA LEU A 154 11.49 -16.28 2.78
C LEU A 154 9.99 -16.06 3.03
N ARG A 155 9.22 -17.14 3.22
CA ARG A 155 7.75 -17.11 3.43
C ARG A 155 6.99 -16.42 2.29
N VAL A 156 7.47 -16.60 1.06
CA VAL A 156 6.84 -16.09 -0.17
C VAL A 156 6.33 -17.25 -1.03
N HIS A 157 5.45 -16.96 -1.99
CA HIS A 157 4.94 -17.98 -2.89
C HIS A 157 6.03 -18.44 -3.88
N TYR A 158 6.06 -19.75 -4.14
CA TYR A 158 6.99 -20.36 -5.09
C TYR A 158 6.89 -19.73 -6.48
N GLU A 159 5.66 -19.50 -6.95
CA GLU A 159 5.36 -18.93 -8.27
C GLU A 159 5.92 -17.51 -8.44
N ASP A 160 5.84 -16.67 -7.41
CA ASP A 160 6.36 -15.30 -7.44
C ASP A 160 7.89 -15.30 -7.54
N VAL A 161 8.57 -16.18 -6.80
CA VAL A 161 10.03 -16.33 -6.87
C VAL A 161 10.46 -16.83 -8.25
N GLN A 162 9.76 -17.84 -8.78
CA GLN A 162 10.05 -18.38 -10.11
C GLN A 162 9.85 -17.33 -11.20
N THR A 163 8.77 -16.55 -11.12
CA THR A 163 8.46 -15.47 -12.06
C THR A 163 9.50 -14.36 -11.98
N TRP A 164 9.89 -13.97 -10.77
CA TRP A 164 10.93 -12.97 -10.56
C TRP A 164 12.28 -13.40 -11.17
N ILE A 165 12.69 -14.67 -10.96
CA ILE A 165 13.91 -15.23 -11.57
C ILE A 165 13.84 -15.19 -13.11
N GLN A 166 12.69 -15.53 -13.70
CA GLN A 166 12.51 -15.48 -15.15
C GLN A 166 12.58 -14.05 -15.67
N PHE A 167 11.94 -13.11 -14.99
CA PHE A 167 11.97 -11.70 -15.32
C PHE A 167 13.39 -11.13 -15.24
N GLU A 168 14.12 -11.42 -14.18
CA GLU A 168 15.50 -10.93 -13.98
C GLU A 168 16.43 -11.46 -15.09
N ARG A 169 16.25 -12.71 -15.52
CA ARG A 169 17.01 -13.27 -16.65
C ARG A 169 16.65 -12.67 -18.00
N ALA A 170 15.37 -12.38 -18.22
CA ALA A 170 14.91 -11.73 -19.45
C ALA A 170 15.34 -10.27 -19.50
N SER A 171 15.44 -9.62 -18.34
CA SER A 171 15.84 -8.22 -18.18
C SER A 171 17.35 -8.03 -18.11
N ALA A 172 18.10 -9.09 -17.78
CA ALA A 172 19.55 -9.07 -17.80
C ALA A 172 20.00 -8.59 -19.20
N PRO A 173 20.67 -7.42 -19.30
CA PRO A 173 21.08 -6.89 -20.58
C PRO A 173 21.91 -7.97 -21.26
N VAL A 174 21.59 -8.25 -22.52
CA VAL A 174 22.33 -9.19 -23.39
C VAL A 174 23.74 -8.63 -23.59
N ARG A 175 24.56 -8.65 -22.55
CA ARG A 175 25.79 -7.87 -22.50
C ARG A 175 26.96 -8.64 -23.09
N GLU A 176 26.88 -9.97 -23.24
CA GLU A 176 28.06 -10.76 -23.65
C GLU A 176 27.73 -12.03 -24.48
N ARG A 177 26.65 -12.05 -25.28
CA ARG A 177 26.53 -13.09 -26.34
C ARG A 177 27.25 -12.73 -27.64
N SER A 178 27.95 -11.60 -27.68
CA SER A 178 28.60 -11.09 -28.89
C SER A 178 30.10 -11.44 -29.02
N SER A 179 30.67 -12.26 -28.15
CA SER A 179 32.11 -12.62 -28.20
C SER A 179 32.41 -14.06 -28.58
N SER A 180 31.43 -14.84 -29.05
CA SER A 180 31.68 -16.13 -29.73
C SER A 180 31.19 -16.09 -31.16
N VAL A 181 31.77 -15.18 -31.94
CA VAL A 181 31.87 -15.31 -33.39
C VAL A 181 33.12 -16.15 -33.66
N ASN A 182 33.02 -17.47 -33.48
CA ASN A 182 33.69 -18.40 -34.39
C ASN A 182 32.63 -18.68 -35.45
N GLU A 183 32.57 -17.92 -36.54
CA GLU A 183 33.46 -18.10 -37.69
C GLU A 183 33.50 -19.58 -38.10
N SER A 184 32.40 -20.08 -38.65
CA SER A 184 32.42 -21.14 -39.66
C SER A 184 31.15 -21.16 -40.48
N ALA A 185 31.34 -20.85 -41.76
CA ALA A 185 30.51 -21.23 -42.89
C ALA A 185 29.12 -20.60 -43.03
N ARG A 186 29.15 -19.48 -43.76
CA ARG A 186 28.20 -19.12 -44.81
C ARG A 186 27.53 -20.34 -45.46
N THR A 187 26.22 -20.49 -45.29
CA THR A 187 25.32 -21.01 -46.32
C THR A 187 24.11 -20.08 -46.37
N GLN A 188 24.19 -19.13 -47.30
CA GLN A 188 23.08 -18.28 -47.71
C GLN A 188 21.95 -19.18 -48.23
N LEU A 189 20.79 -19.13 -47.58
CA LEU A 189 19.57 -19.62 -48.20
C LEU A 189 19.05 -18.53 -49.16
N PRO A 190 18.71 -18.87 -50.41
CA PRO A 190 18.15 -17.92 -51.36
C PRO A 190 16.78 -17.45 -50.87
N THR A 191 16.60 -16.14 -50.86
CA THR A 191 15.35 -15.44 -50.61
C THR A 191 14.33 -15.89 -51.67
N PRO A 192 13.17 -16.48 -51.33
CA PRO A 192 12.09 -16.59 -52.30
C PRO A 192 11.58 -15.19 -52.62
N GLY A 193 11.58 -14.86 -53.91
CA GLY A 193 11.14 -13.58 -54.44
C GLY A 193 9.66 -13.32 -54.20
N SER A 194 9.35 -12.05 -53.94
CA SER A 194 8.03 -11.42 -54.10
C SER A 194 6.83 -12.20 -53.55
N SER A 195 6.63 -12.14 -52.24
CA SER A 195 5.28 -12.32 -51.67
C SER A 195 4.59 -10.96 -51.61
N CYS A 196 3.87 -10.62 -52.68
CA CYS A 196 2.85 -9.58 -52.66
C CYS A 196 1.67 -10.11 -51.83
N SER A 197 1.69 -9.88 -50.52
CA SER A 197 0.50 -10.04 -49.70
C SER A 197 -0.42 -8.83 -49.94
N PRO A 198 -1.62 -9.00 -50.52
CA PRO A 198 -2.54 -7.90 -50.71
C PRO A 198 -3.05 -7.43 -49.34
N GLU A 199 -3.09 -6.12 -49.14
CA GLU A 199 -3.70 -5.49 -47.97
C GLU A 199 -5.20 -5.85 -47.91
N PRO A 200 -5.72 -6.35 -46.78
CA PRO A 200 -7.16 -6.41 -46.61
C PRO A 200 -7.69 -4.99 -46.45
N SER A 201 -8.41 -4.51 -47.47
CA SER A 201 -9.23 -3.31 -47.41
C SER A 201 -10.36 -3.53 -46.40
N THR A 202 -10.07 -3.31 -45.11
CA THR A 202 -11.09 -3.38 -44.07
C THR A 202 -11.83 -2.05 -44.00
N LEU A 203 -12.72 -1.88 -44.97
CA LEU A 203 -13.76 -0.89 -45.02
C LEU A 203 -14.79 -1.28 -43.94
N TRP A 204 -14.53 -0.90 -42.69
CA TRP A 204 -15.47 -1.06 -41.59
C TRP A 204 -16.67 -0.13 -41.81
N GLN A 205 -17.64 -0.61 -42.58
CA GLN A 205 -19.00 -0.07 -42.57
C GLN A 205 -19.60 -0.37 -41.20
N LEU A 206 -19.85 0.68 -40.42
CA LEU A 206 -20.70 0.59 -39.23
C LEU A 206 -22.11 0.18 -39.65
N PRO A 207 -22.68 -0.92 -39.09
CA PRO A 207 -24.09 -1.17 -39.19
C PRO A 207 -24.88 -0.11 -38.42
N ALA A 208 -25.69 0.64 -39.14
CA ALA A 208 -26.74 1.44 -38.53
C ALA A 208 -27.81 0.52 -37.90
N HIS A 209 -28.29 0.92 -36.72
CA HIS A 209 -29.50 0.45 -36.06
C HIS A 209 -29.54 -1.00 -35.54
N ILE A 210 -29.25 -1.14 -34.24
CA ILE A 210 -29.85 -2.19 -33.39
C ILE A 210 -30.78 -1.47 -32.39
N PRO A 211 -32.09 -1.73 -32.39
CA PRO A 211 -32.99 -1.22 -31.37
C PRO A 211 -32.72 -1.94 -30.04
N VAL A 212 -32.35 -1.16 -29.02
CA VAL A 212 -32.15 -1.62 -27.65
C VAL A 212 -33.53 -1.91 -27.04
N PRO A 213 -33.81 -3.14 -26.57
CA PRO A 213 -35.01 -3.41 -25.80
C PRO A 213 -34.87 -2.81 -24.39
N GLU A 214 -35.90 -2.08 -23.96
CA GLU A 214 -36.11 -1.63 -22.59
C GLU A 214 -36.21 -2.85 -21.65
N ALA A 215 -35.08 -3.28 -21.11
CA ALA A 215 -35.06 -4.19 -19.98
C ALA A 215 -34.97 -3.37 -18.68
N HIS A 216 -36.09 -3.38 -17.97
CA HIS A 216 -36.33 -2.89 -16.63
C HIS A 216 -35.11 -2.98 -15.70
N ARG A 217 -34.49 -1.82 -15.43
CA ARG A 217 -33.50 -1.66 -14.37
C ARG A 217 -34.23 -1.56 -13.03
N ALA A 218 -34.62 -2.70 -12.49
CA ALA A 218 -35.03 -2.82 -11.11
C ALA A 218 -33.89 -2.34 -10.21
N HIS A 219 -34.21 -1.44 -9.29
CA HIS A 219 -33.33 -0.89 -8.29
C HIS A 219 -32.97 -1.96 -7.26
N ALA A 220 -31.85 -2.65 -7.45
CA ALA A 220 -31.17 -3.36 -6.36
C ALA A 220 -30.44 -2.31 -5.50
N SER A 221 -31.21 -1.62 -4.66
CA SER A 221 -30.69 -0.86 -3.53
C SER A 221 -30.26 -1.88 -2.48
N LEU A 222 -29.02 -2.36 -2.58
CA LEU A 222 -28.37 -3.04 -1.46
C LEU A 222 -28.23 -2.02 -0.33
N PHE A 223 -29.21 -2.08 0.59
CA PHE A 223 -29.07 -1.62 1.96
C PHE A 223 -27.83 -2.32 2.54
N LEU A 224 -26.71 -1.59 2.61
CA LEU A 224 -25.69 -1.87 3.59
C LEU A 224 -26.27 -1.40 4.91
N GLU A 225 -26.81 -2.34 5.67
CA GLU A 225 -27.06 -2.18 7.10
C GLU A 225 -25.77 -1.68 7.74
N ASP A 226 -25.85 -0.48 8.33
CA ASP A 226 -24.91 0.01 9.32
C ASP A 226 -24.87 -1.03 10.44
N GLN A 227 -23.89 -1.93 10.37
CA GLN A 227 -23.45 -2.64 11.57
C GLN A 227 -22.76 -1.60 12.44
N ASP A 228 -23.38 -1.32 13.58
CA ASP A 228 -22.74 -0.75 14.75
C ASP A 228 -21.53 -1.62 15.09
N ILE A 229 -20.38 -1.29 14.51
CA ILE A 229 -19.08 -1.80 14.93
C ILE A 229 -18.84 -1.14 16.28
N GLU A 230 -19.07 -1.92 17.33
CA GLU A 230 -18.74 -1.56 18.69
C GLU A 230 -17.31 -1.01 18.73
N GLU A 231 -17.18 0.11 19.43
CA GLU A 231 -16.02 0.97 19.58
C GLU A 231 -14.92 0.26 20.39
N GLU A 232 -14.40 -0.84 19.85
CA GLU A 232 -13.40 -1.67 20.51
C GLU A 232 -12.01 -1.09 20.25
N GLN A 233 -11.48 -0.48 21.31
CA GLN A 233 -10.10 -0.02 21.49
C GLN A 233 -9.63 1.02 20.48
N LYS A 234 -9.94 2.30 20.79
CA LYS A 234 -9.15 3.44 20.29
C LYS A 234 -7.67 3.11 20.52
N PRO A 235 -6.85 2.93 19.48
CA PRO A 235 -5.41 2.87 19.66
C PRO A 235 -5.02 4.15 20.39
N ASN A 236 -4.29 4.01 21.50
CA ASN A 236 -3.71 5.11 22.27
C ASN A 236 -2.77 5.90 21.35
N PHE A 237 -3.34 6.73 20.49
CA PHE A 237 -2.61 7.66 19.68
C PHE A 237 -2.16 8.78 20.59
N LEU A 238 -0.86 9.04 20.58
CA LEU A 238 -0.24 10.19 21.21
C LEU A 238 -1.12 11.43 21.06
N THR A 239 -1.34 12.12 22.18
CA THR A 239 -2.06 13.39 22.17
C THR A 239 -1.33 14.38 21.25
N LEU A 240 -2.03 15.42 20.79
CA LEU A 240 -1.39 16.43 19.93
C LEU A 240 -0.19 17.07 20.62
N GLU A 241 -0.29 17.31 21.93
CA GLU A 241 0.79 17.86 22.76
C GLU A 241 1.98 16.91 22.82
N GLN A 242 1.77 15.62 23.10
CA GLN A 242 2.85 14.63 23.12
C GLN A 242 3.55 14.50 21.76
N ARG A 243 2.82 14.64 20.65
CA ARG A 243 3.43 14.66 19.31
C ARG A 243 4.28 15.90 19.07
N GLN A 244 3.85 17.06 19.59
CA GLN A 244 4.65 18.28 19.48
C GLN A 244 5.90 18.22 20.36
N GLU A 245 5.78 17.67 21.57
CA GLU A 245 6.91 17.44 22.48
C GLU A 245 7.93 16.49 21.84
N LEU A 246 7.48 15.33 21.35
CA LEU A 246 8.35 14.38 20.63
C LEU A 246 9.02 15.03 19.41
N ALA A 247 8.30 15.86 18.65
CA ALA A 247 8.88 16.57 17.51
C ALA A 247 9.91 17.62 17.92
N GLN A 248 9.73 18.27 19.07
CA GLN A 248 10.73 19.17 19.64
C GLN A 248 11.96 18.40 20.12
N ASP A 249 11.78 17.28 20.78
CA ASP A 249 12.87 16.42 21.25
C ASP A 249 13.68 15.86 20.09
N VAL A 250 13.03 15.37 19.03
CA VAL A 250 13.72 14.90 17.81
C VAL A 250 14.48 16.05 17.15
N ARG A 251 13.89 17.26 17.06
CA ARG A 251 14.60 18.42 16.53
C ARG A 251 15.78 18.84 17.42
N ALA A 252 15.63 18.80 18.74
CA ALA A 252 16.67 19.12 19.69
C ALA A 252 17.82 18.11 19.60
N ALA A 253 17.50 16.81 19.49
CA ALA A 253 18.49 15.75 19.29
C ALA A 253 19.23 15.87 17.96
N LEU A 254 18.54 16.23 16.88
CA LEU A 254 19.17 16.47 15.57
C LEU A 254 19.97 17.78 15.51
N SER A 255 19.60 18.77 16.34
CA SER A 255 20.31 20.05 16.45
C SER A 255 21.43 20.03 17.48
N ALA A 256 21.49 18.98 18.32
CA ALA A 256 22.58 18.79 19.25
C ALA A 256 23.90 18.71 18.46
N PRO A 257 24.98 19.37 18.91
CA PRO A 257 26.26 19.29 18.25
C PRO A 257 26.66 17.83 18.16
N GLN A 258 26.72 17.28 16.94
CA GLN A 258 27.23 15.93 16.79
C GLN A 258 28.68 15.92 17.28
N PRO A 259 29.08 14.90 18.07
CA PRO A 259 30.47 14.76 18.45
C PRO A 259 31.32 14.73 17.17
N PRO A 260 32.45 15.45 17.14
CA PRO A 260 33.29 15.47 15.95
C PRO A 260 33.70 14.03 15.60
N PRO A 261 33.76 13.68 14.30
CA PRO A 261 34.14 12.35 13.88
C PRO A 261 35.54 12.01 14.42
N PRO A 262 35.76 10.76 14.89
CA PRO A 262 37.04 10.33 15.44
C PRO A 262 38.14 10.47 14.39
N LYS A 263 39.32 10.99 14.80
CA LYS A 263 40.45 11.22 13.88
C LYS A 263 41.45 10.06 13.90
N THR A 264 41.43 9.26 14.94
CA THR A 264 42.32 8.11 15.12
C THR A 264 41.54 6.81 15.31
N ALA A 265 42.19 5.68 15.06
CA ALA A 265 41.57 4.36 15.22
C ALA A 265 41.15 4.07 16.67
N ASP A 266 41.97 4.49 17.64
CA ASP A 266 41.66 4.32 19.08
C ASP A 266 40.48 5.18 19.51
N GLU A 267 40.36 6.41 18.99
CA GLU A 267 39.18 7.26 19.18
C GLU A 267 37.94 6.65 18.52
N ALA A 268 38.08 6.07 17.33
CA ALA A 268 36.97 5.44 16.63
C ALA A 268 36.43 4.22 17.38
N LYS A 269 37.33 3.43 17.98
CA LYS A 269 36.95 2.31 18.85
C LYS A 269 36.17 2.80 20.07
N LYS A 270 36.70 3.80 20.79
CA LYS A 270 36.00 4.38 21.96
C LYS A 270 34.63 4.95 21.60
N TRP A 271 34.54 5.62 20.44
CA TRP A 271 33.28 6.17 19.95
C TRP A 271 32.26 5.07 19.64
N LEU A 272 32.67 3.97 19.02
CA LEU A 272 31.80 2.81 18.78
C LEU A 272 31.35 2.16 20.10
N ASP A 273 32.26 1.95 21.04
CA ASP A 273 31.94 1.38 22.36
C ASP A 273 30.91 2.27 23.10
N GLU A 274 31.02 3.60 23.00
CA GLU A 274 30.06 4.54 23.57
C GLU A 274 28.69 4.49 22.88
N GLN A 275 28.65 4.39 21.54
CA GLN A 275 27.39 4.22 20.81
C GLN A 275 26.71 2.90 21.14
N GLU A 276 27.47 1.82 21.29
CA GLU A 276 26.97 0.51 21.70
C GLU A 276 26.37 0.57 23.11
N GLN A 277 27.07 1.21 24.06
CA GLN A 277 26.58 1.40 25.41
C GLN A 277 25.30 2.25 25.46
N ASN A 278 25.22 3.32 24.67
CA ASN A 278 24.03 4.16 24.56
C ASN A 278 22.84 3.38 23.99
N MET A 279 23.06 2.58 22.94
CA MET A 279 22.05 1.72 22.34
C MET A 279 21.55 0.66 23.33
N SER A 280 22.47 0.01 24.05
CA SER A 280 22.14 -0.99 25.07
C SER A 280 21.30 -0.39 26.19
N THR A 281 21.68 0.79 26.68
CA THR A 281 20.93 1.53 27.71
C THR A 281 19.53 1.91 27.22
N PHE A 282 19.41 2.37 25.98
CA PHE A 282 18.13 2.71 25.37
C PHE A 282 17.20 1.48 25.25
N LEU A 283 17.73 0.37 24.74
CA LEU A 283 16.97 -0.89 24.66
C LEU A 283 16.55 -1.40 26.04
N GLN A 284 17.41 -1.25 27.06
CA GLN A 284 17.07 -1.60 28.44
C GLN A 284 15.91 -0.77 28.96
N LYS A 285 15.89 0.55 28.70
CA LYS A 285 14.77 1.43 29.06
C LYS A 285 13.46 1.04 28.34
N ILE A 286 13.52 0.65 27.06
CA ILE A 286 12.35 0.08 26.36
C ILE A 286 11.87 -1.19 27.06
N ARG A 287 12.77 -2.10 27.43
CA ARG A 287 12.42 -3.35 28.16
C ARG A 287 11.76 -3.07 29.51
N LEU A 288 12.21 -2.04 30.22
CA LEU A 288 11.63 -1.62 31.51
C LEU A 288 10.26 -0.93 31.34
N GLY A 289 9.87 -0.58 30.12
CA GLY A 289 8.60 0.07 29.82
C GLY A 289 8.61 1.60 29.95
N ASP A 290 9.79 2.21 30.12
CA ASP A 290 9.93 3.68 30.26
C ASP A 290 9.34 4.45 29.06
N TYR A 291 9.28 3.79 27.90
CA TYR A 291 8.74 4.36 26.65
C TYR A 291 7.38 3.79 26.25
N ALA A 292 6.68 3.04 27.11
CA ALA A 292 5.37 2.48 26.80
C ALA A 292 4.33 3.56 26.44
N GLN A 293 4.42 4.75 27.06
CA GLN A 293 3.58 5.90 26.74
C GLN A 293 3.75 6.41 25.30
N PHE A 294 4.87 6.08 24.65
CA PHE A 294 5.14 6.41 23.24
C PHE A 294 4.78 5.27 22.27
N GLY A 295 4.14 4.19 22.77
CA GLY A 295 3.83 3.01 21.98
C GLY A 295 5.04 2.11 21.73
N LEU A 296 6.19 2.37 22.38
CA LEU A 296 7.35 1.49 22.37
C LEU A 296 7.23 0.47 23.49
N GLU A 297 6.33 -0.51 23.30
CA GLU A 297 6.13 -1.58 24.26
C GLU A 297 7.29 -2.59 24.25
N PRO A 298 7.60 -3.23 25.40
CA PRO A 298 8.60 -4.29 25.48
C PRO A 298 8.34 -5.47 24.51
N SER A 299 7.07 -5.66 24.12
CA SER A 299 6.61 -6.70 23.19
C SER A 299 7.12 -6.51 21.76
N LEU A 300 7.50 -5.28 21.38
CA LEU A 300 8.06 -4.97 20.06
C LEU A 300 9.52 -5.40 19.91
N LEU A 301 10.23 -5.56 21.03
CA LEU A 301 11.58 -6.08 20.97
C LEU A 301 11.51 -7.57 20.65
N PRO A 302 12.29 -8.06 19.66
CA PRO A 302 12.40 -9.49 19.45
C PRO A 302 12.77 -10.11 20.78
N LYS A 303 11.97 -11.08 21.24
CA LYS A 303 12.33 -11.89 22.39
C LYS A 303 13.72 -12.42 22.06
N CYS A 304 14.75 -11.92 22.74
CA CYS A 304 16.06 -12.53 22.74
C CYS A 304 15.81 -13.95 23.26
N SER A 305 15.54 -14.88 22.36
CA SER A 305 15.58 -16.29 22.66
C SER A 305 16.94 -16.52 23.30
N GLU A 306 16.97 -17.19 24.45
CA GLU A 306 18.14 -17.40 25.33
C GLU A 306 19.30 -18.19 24.69
N HIS A 307 19.47 -18.15 23.36
CA HIS A 307 20.52 -18.82 22.63
C HIS A 307 21.83 -18.01 22.51
N ASP A 308 21.91 -16.79 23.04
CA ASP A 308 23.14 -15.96 22.99
C ASP A 308 24.11 -16.17 24.17
N THR A 309 24.01 -17.29 24.89
CA THR A 309 24.96 -17.65 25.96
C THR A 309 26.34 -18.10 25.45
N ILE A 310 26.71 -17.83 24.19
CA ILE A 310 27.98 -18.31 23.59
C ILE A 310 28.74 -17.20 22.86
N LEU A 311 28.88 -16.02 23.47
CA LEU A 311 29.95 -15.08 23.12
C LEU A 311 30.52 -14.44 24.40
N THR A 312 30.79 -15.26 25.42
CA THR A 312 31.86 -14.91 26.36
C THR A 312 33.17 -15.01 25.58
N ARG A 313 33.60 -13.85 25.08
CA ARG A 313 34.93 -13.58 24.54
C ARG A 313 35.96 -14.09 25.55
N SER A 314 36.45 -15.30 25.31
CA SER A 314 37.57 -15.88 26.05
C SER A 314 38.80 -15.12 25.57
N ASP A 315 39.15 -14.05 26.30
CA ASP A 315 40.48 -13.45 26.26
C ASP A 315 41.46 -14.48 26.84
N GLY A 316 41.76 -15.49 26.03
CA GLY A 316 42.82 -16.45 26.26
C GLY A 316 44.15 -15.73 26.05
N ASP A 317 44.72 -15.28 27.16
CA ASP A 317 46.07 -14.80 27.34
C ASP A 317 47.08 -15.84 26.79
N MET A 318 47.41 -15.73 25.50
CA MET A 318 48.53 -16.46 24.88
C MET A 318 49.84 -15.80 25.33
N LYS A 319 50.31 -16.16 26.52
CA LYS A 319 51.71 -16.01 26.90
C LYS A 319 52.56 -16.90 25.99
N MET A 320 53.24 -16.27 25.04
CA MET A 320 54.35 -16.88 24.31
C MET A 320 55.57 -16.84 25.22
N ASP A 321 55.81 -17.93 25.95
CA ASP A 321 57.12 -18.20 26.56
C ASP A 321 58.09 -18.55 25.43
N LEU A 322 58.92 -17.57 25.05
CA LEU A 322 60.09 -17.77 24.23
C LEU A 322 61.28 -18.11 25.15
N ALA A 323 61.81 -19.31 24.96
CA ALA A 323 63.06 -19.81 25.53
C ALA A 323 64.29 -19.23 24.81
#